data_AF-A0AAV7T992-F1
#
_entry.id   AF-A0AAV7T992-F1
#
_cell.length_a   1.000
_cell.length_b   1.000
_cell.length_c   1.000
_cell.angle_alpha   90.00
_cell.angle_beta   90.00
_cell.angle_gamma   90.00
#
_symmetry.space_group_name_H-M   'P 1'
#
loop_
_entity.id
_entity.type
_entity.pdbx_description
1 polymer ?
#
loop_
_entity_poly.entity_id
_entity_poly.type
_entity_poly.pdbx_seq_one_letter_code
_entity_poly.pdbx_strand_id
1 'polypeptide(L)'
;DSAYSVRTCMMTPYLNPTTPAERRYKAAHRATRNVMERTFGLLKSRFRCLHKSGGALQYSPETTCRIVTTCAILHNIATTRGIPVEICDSESDEDDDPIPPLQPADRTSAAEGMQRRADITHNHFR
;
A
#
# COMPACT_ATOMS: atom_id res chain seq x y z
N ASP A 1 6.65 2.74 4.41
CA ASP A 1 6.83 1.28 4.60
C ASP A 1 7.85 0.91 5.67
N SER A 2 8.83 1.76 5.96
CA SER A 2 9.73 1.64 7.13
C SER A 2 9.01 1.65 8.49
N ALA A 3 7.76 2.10 8.50
CA ALA A 3 6.84 2.07 9.63
C ALA A 3 6.42 0.66 10.09
N TYR A 4 6.54 -0.35 9.22
CA TYR A 4 6.03 -1.69 9.48
C TYR A 4 7.16 -2.68 9.75
N SER A 5 6.90 -3.63 10.67
CA SER A 5 7.80 -4.76 10.89
C SER A 5 7.67 -5.78 9.74
N VAL A 6 8.80 -6.40 9.35
CA VAL A 6 8.76 -7.52 8.41
C VAL A 6 8.11 -8.73 9.07
N ARG A 7 7.22 -9.42 8.36
CA ARG A 7 6.49 -10.62 8.83
C ARG A 7 6.24 -11.55 7.68
N THR A 8 5.91 -12.81 7.95
CA THR A 8 5.56 -13.80 6.91
C THR A 8 4.41 -13.36 6.00
N CYS A 9 3.49 -12.53 6.50
CA CYS A 9 2.38 -11.92 5.78
C CYS A 9 2.63 -10.47 5.31
N MET A 10 3.73 -9.82 5.71
CA MET A 10 4.01 -8.41 5.41
C MET A 10 5.50 -8.20 5.08
N MET A 11 5.80 -8.06 3.79
CA MET A 11 7.16 -7.88 3.28
C MET A 11 7.51 -6.40 3.19
N THR A 12 8.64 -6.01 3.80
CA THR A 12 9.15 -4.63 3.76
C THR A 12 10.48 -4.56 2.99
N PRO A 13 10.85 -3.41 2.41
CA PRO A 13 12.12 -3.23 1.73
C PRO A 13 13.30 -3.36 2.70
N TYR A 14 14.47 -3.75 2.18
CA TYR A 14 15.72 -3.60 2.94
C TYR A 14 16.01 -2.11 3.15
N LEU A 15 16.23 -1.71 4.41
CA LEU A 15 16.64 -0.33 4.71
C LEU A 15 18.00 -0.05 4.06
N ASN A 16 18.97 -0.91 4.37
CA ASN A 16 20.36 -0.82 3.91
C ASN A 16 20.72 -2.05 3.05
N PRO A 17 20.34 -2.09 1.76
CA PRO A 17 20.69 -3.19 0.88
C PRO A 17 22.20 -3.18 0.59
N THR A 18 22.85 -4.31 0.82
CA THR A 18 24.29 -4.52 0.64
C THR A 18 24.59 -5.31 -0.64
N THR A 19 23.72 -6.26 -1.00
CA THR A 19 23.92 -7.11 -2.18
C THR A 19 23.20 -6.58 -3.42
N PRO A 20 23.64 -6.95 -4.65
CA PRO A 20 22.87 -6.65 -5.87
C PRO A 20 21.43 -7.16 -5.82
N ALA A 21 21.23 -8.37 -5.29
CA ALA A 21 19.92 -8.99 -5.09
C ALA A 21 18.99 -8.13 -4.22
N GLU A 22 19.48 -7.70 -3.06
CA GLU A 22 18.73 -6.83 -2.14
C GLU A 22 18.38 -5.47 -2.77
N ARG A 23 19.30 -4.90 -3.57
CA ARG A 23 19.03 -3.66 -4.32
C ARG A 23 17.92 -3.84 -5.35
N ARG A 24 17.93 -4.96 -6.09
CA ARG A 24 16.86 -5.26 -7.08
C ARG A 24 15.53 -5.53 -6.39
N TYR A 25 15.52 -6.26 -5.27
CA TYR A 25 14.32 -6.44 -4.44
C TYR A 25 13.76 -5.09 -3.96
N LYS A 26 14.62 -4.20 -3.41
CA LYS A 26 14.20 -2.86 -2.97
C LYS A 26 13.63 -2.02 -4.12
N ALA A 27 14.24 -2.09 -5.30
CA ALA A 27 13.75 -1.39 -6.49
C ALA A 27 12.38 -1.90 -6.95
N ALA A 28 12.18 -3.22 -6.98
CA ALA A 28 10.90 -3.83 -7.31
C ALA A 28 9.81 -3.47 -6.29
N HIS A 29 10.15 -3.52 -4.99
CA HIS A 29 9.24 -3.10 -3.92
C HIS A 29 8.79 -1.63 -4.09
N ARG A 30 9.74 -0.73 -4.36
CA ARG A 30 9.44 0.68 -4.67
C ARG A 30 8.53 0.83 -5.90
N ALA A 31 8.81 0.11 -6.98
CA ALA A 31 7.99 0.17 -8.19
C ALA A 31 6.55 -0.27 -7.92
N THR A 32 6.37 -1.37 -7.18
CA THR A 32 5.05 -1.85 -6.75
C THR A 32 4.32 -0.82 -5.88
N ARG A 33 5.03 -0.22 -4.91
CA ARG A 33 4.44 0.83 -4.05
C ARG A 33 3.97 2.03 -4.87
N ASN A 34 4.77 2.51 -5.83
CA ASN A 34 4.39 3.62 -6.69
C ASN A 34 3.08 3.33 -7.47
N VAL A 35 2.88 2.09 -7.94
CA VAL A 35 1.64 1.70 -8.62
C VAL A 35 0.45 1.72 -7.65
N MET A 36 0.61 1.18 -6.44
CA MET A 36 -0.44 1.21 -5.42
C MET A 36 -0.80 2.64 -5.00
N GLU A 37 0.20 3.48 -4.71
CA GLU A 37 -0.02 4.88 -4.32
C GLU A 37 -0.75 5.67 -5.42
N ARG A 38 -0.32 5.53 -6.68
CA ARG A 38 -1.01 6.16 -7.82
C ARG A 38 -2.45 5.65 -7.96
N THR A 39 -2.67 4.36 -7.76
CA THR A 39 -4.02 3.77 -7.84
C THR A 39 -4.93 4.33 -6.74
N PHE A 40 -4.44 4.42 -5.50
CA PHE A 40 -5.20 5.04 -4.41
C PHE A 40 -5.46 6.52 -4.64
N GLY A 41 -4.47 7.28 -5.14
CA GLY A 41 -4.66 8.68 -5.52
C GLY A 41 -5.79 8.84 -6.55
N LEU A 42 -5.82 8.01 -7.60
CA LEU A 42 -6.89 8.04 -8.60
C LEU A 42 -8.25 7.66 -8.03
N LEU A 43 -8.32 6.69 -7.11
CA LEU A 43 -9.56 6.31 -6.44
C LEU A 43 -10.09 7.43 -5.53
N LYS A 44 -9.23 8.02 -4.70
CA LYS A 44 -9.57 9.17 -3.83
C LYS A 44 -10.01 10.40 -4.64
N SER A 45 -9.34 10.66 -5.76
CA SER A 45 -9.68 11.77 -6.69
C SER A 45 -11.04 11.55 -7.35
N ARG A 46 -11.32 10.35 -7.87
CA ARG A 46 -12.60 10.03 -8.52
C ARG A 46 -13.75 9.93 -7.52
N PHE A 47 -13.52 9.34 -6.35
CA PHE A 47 -14.54 9.10 -5.33
C PHE A 47 -14.19 9.83 -4.05
N ARG A 48 -14.70 11.06 -3.90
CA ARG A 48 -14.42 11.91 -2.74
C ARG A 48 -14.84 11.31 -1.41
N CYS A 49 -15.76 10.34 -1.37
CA CYS A 49 -16.08 9.59 -0.16
C CYS A 49 -14.91 8.75 0.39
N LEU A 50 -13.86 8.51 -0.40
CA LEU A 50 -12.61 7.88 0.03
C LEU A 50 -11.54 8.91 0.42
N HIS A 51 -11.77 10.18 0.12
CA HIS A 51 -10.83 11.27 0.38
C HIS A 51 -11.22 11.99 1.67
N LYS A 52 -10.23 12.52 2.41
CA LYS A 52 -10.45 13.22 3.69
C LYS A 52 -11.42 14.40 3.56
N SER A 53 -11.44 15.07 2.40
CA SER A 53 -12.39 16.17 2.12
C SER A 53 -13.85 15.73 2.00
N GLY A 54 -14.12 14.45 1.71
CA GLY A 54 -15.47 13.89 1.74
C GLY A 54 -15.92 13.45 3.13
N GLY A 55 -15.10 13.71 4.16
CA GLY A 55 -15.29 13.25 5.52
C GLY A 55 -14.81 11.82 5.75
N ALA A 56 -14.97 11.33 6.99
CA ALA A 56 -14.70 9.94 7.34
C ALA A 56 -15.91 9.06 7.00
N LEU A 57 -15.65 7.83 6.54
CA LEU A 57 -16.68 6.81 6.37
C LEU A 57 -17.19 6.34 7.75
N GLN A 58 -18.32 6.87 8.19
CA GLN A 58 -18.96 6.52 9.47
C GLN A 58 -19.80 5.25 9.38
N TYR A 59 -19.22 4.18 8.82
CA TYR A 59 -19.88 2.88 8.65
C TYR A 59 -19.12 1.77 9.38
N SER A 60 -19.77 0.62 9.55
CA SER A 60 -19.09 -0.58 10.05
C SER A 60 -17.92 -0.97 9.11
N PRO A 61 -16.85 -1.61 9.63
CA PRO A 61 -15.72 -2.04 8.80
C PRO A 61 -16.14 -2.87 7.58
N GLU A 62 -17.12 -3.76 7.76
CA GLU A 62 -17.69 -4.58 6.67
C GLU A 62 -18.31 -3.71 5.57
N THR A 63 -19.10 -2.71 5.94
CA THR A 63 -19.74 -1.79 4.99
C THR A 63 -18.69 -0.92 4.29
N THR A 64 -17.69 -0.44 5.03
CA THR A 64 -16.56 0.31 4.47
C THR A 64 -15.80 -0.52 3.43
N CYS A 65 -15.51 -1.81 3.70
CA CYS A 65 -14.90 -2.71 2.72
C CYS A 65 -15.77 -2.85 1.46
N ARG A 66 -17.10 -2.94 1.59
CA ARG A 66 -18.03 -2.99 0.45
C ARG A 66 -18.03 -1.69 -0.37
N ILE A 67 -17.98 -0.53 0.29
CA ILE A 67 -17.88 0.78 -0.37
C ILE A 67 -16.58 0.85 -1.19
N VAL A 68 -15.44 0.57 -0.56
CA VAL A 68 -14.12 0.58 -1.22
C VAL A 68 -14.09 -0.37 -2.42
N THR A 69 -14.62 -1.58 -2.27
CA THR A 69 -14.72 -2.56 -3.36
C THR A 69 -15.58 -2.05 -4.51
N THR A 70 -16.72 -1.44 -4.20
CA THR A 70 -17.62 -0.85 -5.20
C THR A 70 -16.93 0.28 -5.96
N CYS A 71 -16.19 1.15 -5.27
CA CYS A 71 -15.39 2.20 -5.91
C CYS A 71 -14.35 1.62 -6.87
N ALA A 72 -13.66 0.54 -6.50
CA ALA A 72 -12.70 -0.12 -7.40
C ALA A 72 -13.38 -0.72 -8.65
N ILE A 73 -14.54 -1.36 -8.49
CA ILE A 73 -15.32 -1.88 -9.63
C ILE A 73 -15.75 -0.74 -10.56
N LEU A 74 -16.31 0.33 -10.00
CA LEU A 74 -16.75 1.49 -10.78
C LEU A 74 -15.59 2.20 -11.46
N HIS A 75 -14.42 2.28 -10.81
CA HIS A 75 -13.19 2.79 -11.40
C HIS A 75 -12.81 2.00 -12.66
N ASN A 76 -12.79 0.66 -12.57
CA ASN A 76 -12.44 -0.21 -13.70
C ASN A 76 -13.41 -0.05 -14.86
N ILE A 77 -14.71 0.04 -14.58
CA ILE A 77 -15.75 0.31 -15.60
C ILE A 77 -15.50 1.68 -16.26
N ALA A 78 -15.24 2.71 -15.47
CA ALA A 78 -14.98 4.06 -15.99
C ALA A 78 -13.72 4.09 -16.87
N THR A 79 -12.63 3.46 -16.43
CA THR A 79 -11.38 3.35 -17.18
C THR A 79 -11.58 2.59 -18.50
N THR A 80 -12.32 1.49 -18.49
CA THR A 80 -12.64 0.72 -19.70
C THR A 80 -13.46 1.53 -20.71
N ARG A 81 -14.31 2.43 -20.21
CA ARG A 81 -15.12 3.35 -21.02
C ARG A 81 -14.39 4.64 -21.42
N GLY A 82 -13.12 4.80 -21.04
CA GLY A 82 -12.33 6.00 -21.34
C GLY A 82 -12.82 7.25 -20.62
N ILE A 83 -13.56 7.11 -19.52
CA ILE A 83 -14.04 8.26 -18.74
C ILE A 83 -12.84 8.82 -17.96
N PRO A 84 -12.43 10.08 -18.19
CA PRO A 84 -11.28 10.66 -17.51
C PRO A 84 -11.49 10.76 -16.00
N VAL A 85 -10.38 10.83 -15.25
CA VAL A 85 -10.38 11.22 -13.84
C VAL A 85 -10.06 12.71 -13.81
N GLU A 86 -10.90 13.52 -13.18
CA GLU A 86 -10.54 14.91 -12.88
C GLU A 86 -9.53 14.92 -11.74
N ILE A 87 -8.26 15.03 -12.10
CA ILE A 87 -7.16 15.16 -11.14
C ILE A 87 -7.27 16.56 -10.55
N CYS A 88 -7.62 16.64 -9.28
CA CYS A 88 -7.57 17.89 -8.53
C CYS A 88 -6.15 17.98 -7.98
N ASP A 89 -5.31 18.85 -8.54
CA ASP A 89 -3.89 19.03 -8.21
C ASP A 89 -3.62 19.56 -6.77
N SER A 90 -4.63 19.55 -5.90
CA SER A 90 -4.50 20.02 -4.53
C SER A 90 -3.98 18.90 -3.63
N GLU A 91 -2.72 19.06 -3.25
CA GLU A 91 -2.07 18.59 -2.04
C GLU A 91 -1.50 17.17 -2.03
N SER A 92 -0.21 17.12 -1.67
CA SER A 92 0.46 15.96 -1.12
C SER A 92 -0.35 15.42 0.06
N ASP A 93 -1.01 14.28 -0.14
CA ASP A 93 -1.47 13.42 0.95
C ASP A 93 -0.22 12.96 1.73
N GLU A 94 0.31 13.81 2.62
CA GLU A 94 1.06 13.31 3.77
C GLU A 94 0.03 12.58 4.62
N ASP A 95 -0.19 11.30 4.27
CA ASP A 95 -0.90 10.33 5.11
C ASP A 95 0.00 10.03 6.33
N ASP A 96 0.24 11.06 7.17
CA ASP A 96 0.85 10.95 8.50
C ASP A 96 -0.25 10.63 9.52
N ASP A 97 -0.99 9.54 9.26
CA ASP A 97 -1.84 8.97 10.30
C ASP A 97 -0.93 8.31 11.34
N PRO A 98 -1.07 8.62 12.65
CA PRO A 98 -0.24 8.04 13.69
C PRO A 98 -0.26 6.51 13.62
N ILE A 99 0.90 5.90 13.37
CA ILE A 99 1.02 4.44 13.34
C ILE A 99 0.73 3.92 14.76
N PRO A 100 -0.28 3.03 14.92
CA PRO A 100 -0.55 2.42 16.22
C PRO A 100 0.70 1.71 16.76
N PRO A 101 0.96 1.77 18.08
CA PRO A 101 2.12 1.09 18.67
C PRO A 101 2.14 -0.40 18.31
N LEU A 102 3.30 -0.89 17.86
CA LEU A 102 3.51 -2.31 17.54
C LEU A 102 3.10 -3.19 18.73
N GLN A 103 2.18 -4.13 18.50
CA GLN A 103 1.71 -5.02 19.55
C GLN A 103 2.79 -6.05 19.92
N PRO A 104 2.88 -6.50 21.19
CA PRO A 104 3.93 -7.42 21.64
C PRO A 104 4.00 -8.76 20.87
N ALA A 105 2.84 -9.26 20.40
CA ALA A 105 2.72 -10.49 19.61
C ALA A 105 3.46 -10.41 18.25
N ASP A 106 3.80 -9.20 17.78
CA ASP A 106 4.40 -8.99 16.48
C ASP A 106 5.92 -9.20 16.45
N ARG A 107 6.56 -9.31 17.62
CA ARG A 107 8.02 -9.44 17.75
C ARG A 107 8.52 -10.85 17.42
N THR A 108 7.75 -11.88 17.73
CA THR A 108 8.10 -13.29 17.48
C THR A 108 8.03 -13.67 15.99
N SER A 109 7.17 -13.02 15.19
CA SER A 109 7.03 -13.30 13.75
C SER A 109 8.09 -12.62 12.85
N ALA A 110 8.93 -11.75 13.43
CA ALA A 110 9.86 -10.93 12.65
C ALA A 110 11.03 -11.74 12.08
N ALA A 111 11.55 -12.73 12.82
CA ALA A 111 12.64 -13.58 12.35
C ALA A 111 12.21 -14.45 11.15
N GLU A 112 11.03 -15.06 11.23
CA GLU A 112 10.43 -15.81 10.11
C GLU A 112 10.16 -14.91 8.90
N GLY A 113 9.70 -13.68 9.14
CA GLY A 113 9.53 -12.67 8.10
C GLY A 113 10.84 -12.29 7.41
N MET A 114 11.93 -12.11 8.18
CA MET A 114 13.26 -11.83 7.64
C MET A 114 13.77 -12.99 6.80
N GLN A 115 13.61 -14.23 7.28
CA GLN A 115 14.01 -15.42 6.54
C GLN A 115 13.23 -15.53 5.22
N ARG A 116 11.90 -15.39 5.27
CA ARG A 116 11.06 -15.44 4.07
C ARG A 116 11.44 -14.36 3.04
N ARG A 117 11.77 -13.15 3.50
CA ARG A 117 12.28 -12.09 2.62
C ARG A 117 13.63 -12.46 2.01
N ALA A 118 14.54 -13.03 2.79
CA ALA A 118 15.83 -13.49 2.29
C ALA A 118 15.66 -14.58 1.22
N ASP A 119 14.76 -15.54 1.45
CA ASP A 119 14.46 -16.61 0.50
C ASP A 119 13.88 -16.05 -0.81
N ILE A 120 12.91 -15.13 -0.72
CA ILE A 120 12.35 -14.45 -1.91
C ILE A 120 13.43 -13.70 -2.67
N THR A 121 14.28 -12.96 -1.94
CA THR A 121 15.35 -12.16 -2.51
C THR A 121 16.36 -13.04 -3.23
N HIS A 122 16.83 -14.11 -2.61
CA HIS A 122 17.79 -15.03 -3.20
C HIS A 122 17.23 -15.78 -4.42
N ASN A 123 15.97 -16.24 -4.34
CA ASN A 123 15.38 -17.08 -5.38
C ASN A 123 14.90 -16.29 -6.60
N HIS A 124 14.43 -15.05 -6.42
CA HIS A 124 13.79 -14.27 -7.48
C HIS A 124 14.58 -13.04 -7.93
N PHE A 125 15.59 -12.60 -7.17
CA PHE A 125 16.38 -11.41 -7.47
C PHE A 125 17.87 -11.77 -7.49
N ARG A 126 18.38 -12.20 -8.65
CA ARG A 126 19.84 -12.37 -8.88
C ARG A 126 20.50 -11.05 -9.20
#